data_AF-A0A0K1Q6L4-F1
#
_entry.id   AF-A0A0K1Q6L4-F1
#
_cell.length_a   1.000
_cell.length_b   1.000
_cell.length_c   1.000
_cell.angle_alpha   90.00
_cell.angle_beta   90.00
_cell.angle_gamma   90.00
#
_symmetry.space_group_name_H-M   'P 1'
#
loop_
_entity.id
_entity.type
_entity.pdbx_description
1 polymer ?
#
loop_
_entity_poly.entity_id
_entity_poly.type
_entity_poly.pdbx_seq_one_letter_code
_entity_poly.pdbx_strand_id
1 'polypeptide(L)'
;MTNPREVGRLVEEAYLPLVLDIPGFVSYDWIEADGGVVLSTSVFQDKAGVEESNRRAATLVHERLTSLLPNPPQITTGEVTVHKVAR
;
A
#
# COMPACT_ATOMS: atom_id res chain seq x y z
N MET A 1 -19.96 4.32 -3.73
CA MET A 1 -19.13 3.83 -2.61
C MET A 1 -18.11 2.87 -3.20
N THR A 2 -16.83 3.05 -2.87
CA THR A 2 -15.76 2.11 -3.24
C THR A 2 -16.00 0.78 -2.55
N ASN A 3 -15.80 -0.35 -3.25
CA ASN A 3 -15.83 -1.67 -2.63
C ASN A 3 -14.40 -2.01 -2.14
N PRO A 4 -14.15 -2.07 -0.81
CA PRO A 4 -12.82 -2.33 -0.24
C PRO A 4 -12.16 -3.61 -0.76
N ARG A 5 -12.96 -4.67 -0.97
CA ARG A 5 -12.44 -5.95 -1.48
C ARG A 5 -11.95 -5.85 -2.92
N GLU A 6 -12.65 -5.08 -3.74
CA GLU A 6 -12.26 -4.91 -5.15
C GLU A 6 -10.98 -4.08 -5.28
N VAL A 7 -10.84 -3.03 -4.44
CA VAL A 7 -9.58 -2.28 -4.38
C VAL A 7 -8.45 -3.16 -3.85
N GLY A 8 -8.70 -3.95 -2.80
CA GLY A 8 -7.73 -4.91 -2.27
C GLY A 8 -7.24 -5.89 -3.32
N ARG A 9 -8.17 -6.47 -4.10
CA ARG A 9 -7.84 -7.37 -5.22
C ARG A 9 -6.95 -6.70 -6.27
N LEU A 10 -7.28 -5.48 -6.68
CA LEU A 10 -6.48 -4.74 -7.67
C LEU A 10 -5.08 -4.40 -7.14
N VAL A 11 -4.98 -4.09 -5.86
CA VAL A 11 -3.70 -3.85 -5.19
C VAL A 11 -2.89 -5.13 -5.12
N GLU A 12 -3.51 -6.26 -4.77
CA GLU A 12 -2.85 -7.57 -4.76
C GLU A 12 -2.34 -7.97 -6.16
N GLU A 13 -3.11 -7.73 -7.21
CA GLU A 13 -2.75 -8.11 -8.59
C GLU A 13 -1.74 -7.15 -9.24
N ALA A 14 -1.84 -5.85 -8.99
CA ALA A 14 -1.10 -4.83 -9.73
C ALA A 14 -0.01 -4.13 -8.90
N TYR A 15 -0.17 -4.03 -7.58
CA TYR A 15 0.80 -3.38 -6.71
C TYR A 15 1.75 -4.36 -6.04
N LEU A 16 1.20 -5.43 -5.45
CA LEU A 16 1.98 -6.32 -4.61
C LEU A 16 3.19 -6.94 -5.34
N PRO A 17 3.09 -7.39 -6.61
CA PRO A 17 4.26 -7.86 -7.36
C PRO A 17 5.34 -6.78 -7.51
N LEU A 18 4.92 -5.54 -7.74
CA LEU A 18 5.84 -4.40 -7.89
C LEU A 18 6.54 -4.06 -6.57
N VAL A 19 5.86 -4.20 -5.44
CA VAL A 19 6.40 -3.90 -4.11
C VAL A 19 7.38 -4.99 -3.67
N LEU A 20 7.07 -6.25 -3.95
CA LEU A 20 7.90 -7.40 -3.63
C LEU A 20 9.24 -7.39 -4.38
N ASP A 21 9.28 -6.82 -5.58
CA ASP A 21 10.50 -6.68 -6.40
C ASP A 21 11.43 -5.54 -5.95
N ILE A 22 11.00 -4.69 -5.01
CA ILE A 22 11.83 -3.59 -4.52
C ILE A 22 12.86 -4.14 -3.51
N PRO A 23 14.17 -3.88 -3.71
CA PRO A 23 15.19 -4.28 -2.75
C PRO A 23 14.90 -3.78 -1.33
N GLY A 24 15.14 -4.64 -0.35
CA GLY A 24 14.92 -4.31 1.05
C GLY A 24 13.47 -4.40 1.50
N PHE A 25 12.55 -4.98 0.71
CA PHE A 25 11.18 -5.27 1.15
C PHE A 25 11.18 -6.14 2.43
N VAL A 26 10.32 -5.77 3.39
CA VAL A 26 10.17 -6.49 4.68
C VAL A 26 8.77 -7.06 4.83
N SER A 27 7.75 -6.21 4.70
CA SER A 27 6.35 -6.63 4.85
C SER A 27 5.40 -5.71 4.10
N TYR A 28 4.21 -6.25 3.82
CA TYR A 28 3.08 -5.50 3.29
C TYR A 28 1.81 -5.93 4.02
N ASP A 29 1.04 -4.95 4.47
CA ASP A 29 -0.25 -5.18 5.12
C ASP A 29 -1.35 -4.44 4.34
N TRP A 30 -2.46 -5.13 4.08
CA TRP A 30 -3.72 -4.53 3.63
C TRP A 30 -4.74 -4.60 4.77
N ILE A 31 -5.30 -3.46 5.13
CA ILE A 31 -6.11 -3.29 6.33
C ILE A 31 -7.45 -2.71 5.91
N GLU A 32 -8.51 -3.49 6.08
CA GLU A 32 -9.90 -3.01 6.01
C GLU A 32 -10.28 -2.41 7.36
N ALA A 33 -10.51 -1.10 7.41
CA ALA A 33 -10.99 -0.40 8.58
C ALA A 33 -12.51 -0.16 8.51
N ASP A 34 -13.07 0.44 9.56
CA ASP A 34 -14.50 0.74 9.61
C ASP A 34 -14.92 1.78 8.56
N GLY A 35 -16.19 1.73 8.16
CA GLY A 35 -16.77 2.73 7.26
C GLY A 35 -16.29 2.65 5.81
N GLY A 36 -15.70 1.54 5.39
CA GLY A 36 -15.18 1.36 4.03
C GLY A 36 -13.84 2.05 3.77
N VAL A 37 -13.15 2.44 4.85
CA VAL A 37 -11.77 2.93 4.79
C VAL A 37 -10.83 1.75 4.61
N VAL A 38 -9.83 1.91 3.74
CA VAL A 38 -8.75 0.94 3.55
C VAL A 38 -7.41 1.62 3.79
N LEU A 39 -6.48 0.88 4.40
CA LEU A 39 -5.11 1.30 4.59
C LEU A 39 -4.19 0.22 4.03
N SER A 40 -3.07 0.65 3.46
CA SER A 40 -1.96 -0.24 3.16
C SER A 40 -0.70 0.25 3.84
N THR A 41 0.13 -0.68 4.28
CA THR A 41 1.44 -0.39 4.86
C THR A 41 2.49 -1.24 4.16
N SER A 42 3.54 -0.62 3.61
CA SER A 42 4.72 -1.32 3.11
C SER A 42 5.92 -0.96 3.97
N VAL A 43 6.67 -1.95 4.45
CA VAL A 43 7.87 -1.78 5.27
C VAL A 43 9.10 -2.17 4.47
N PHE A 44 10.14 -1.34 4.55
CA PHE A 44 11.42 -1.54 3.89
C PHE A 44 12.58 -1.37 4.86
N GLN A 45 13.73 -1.97 4.54
CA GLN A 45 14.97 -1.85 5.30
C GLN A 45 15.55 -0.43 5.28
N ASP A 46 15.32 0.31 4.20
CA ASP A 46 15.84 1.66 4.02
C ASP A 46 14.85 2.60 3.34
N LYS A 47 15.20 3.88 3.35
CA LYS A 47 14.38 4.95 2.78
C LYS A 47 14.25 4.85 1.25
N ALA A 48 15.24 4.29 0.55
CA ALA A 48 15.19 4.18 -0.91
C ALA A 48 14.07 3.22 -1.34
N GLY A 49 13.89 2.11 -0.62
CA GLY A 49 12.75 1.20 -0.83
C GLY A 49 11.41 1.89 -0.60
N VAL A 50 11.28 2.70 0.46
CA VAL A 50 10.06 3.47 0.75
C VAL A 50 9.75 4.47 -0.37
N GLU A 51 10.75 5.22 -0.83
CA GLU A 51 10.57 6.23 -1.87
C GLU A 51 10.16 5.59 -3.20
N GLU A 52 10.76 4.45 -3.58
CA GLU A 52 10.36 3.71 -4.78
C GLU A 52 8.95 3.12 -4.65
N SER A 53 8.61 2.56 -3.50
CA SER A 53 7.27 2.04 -3.21
C SER A 53 6.20 3.12 -3.36
N ASN A 54 6.44 4.31 -2.81
CA ASN A 54 5.54 5.47 -2.92
C ASN A 54 5.38 5.93 -4.37
N ARG A 55 6.47 5.96 -5.17
CA ARG A 55 6.39 6.29 -6.60
C ARG A 55 5.51 5.30 -7.35
N ARG A 56 5.71 3.99 -7.17
CA ARG A 56 4.92 2.95 -7.83
C ARG A 56 3.45 2.98 -7.42
N ALA A 57 3.16 3.24 -6.14
CA ALA A 57 1.79 3.39 -5.64
C ALA A 57 1.08 4.56 -6.32
N ALA A 58 1.73 5.73 -6.40
CA ALA A 58 1.17 6.91 -7.04
C ALA A 58 0.86 6.67 -8.52
N THR A 59 1.76 6.00 -9.25
CA THR A 59 1.53 5.59 -10.65
C THR A 59 0.32 4.67 -10.77
N LEU A 60 0.25 3.61 -9.95
CA LEU A 60 -0.86 2.68 -9.98
C LEU A 60 -2.20 3.35 -9.70
N VAL A 61 -2.25 4.23 -8.71
CA VAL A 61 -3.46 4.99 -8.37
C VAL A 61 -3.94 5.78 -9.56
N HIS A 62 -3.03 6.53 -10.18
CA HIS A 62 -3.32 7.36 -11.34
C HIS A 62 -3.86 6.51 -12.51
N GLU A 63 -3.19 5.40 -12.83
CA GLU A 63 -3.50 4.57 -14.00
C GLU A 63 -4.73 3.68 -13.82
N ARG A 64 -4.99 3.14 -12.62
CA ARG A 64 -5.96 2.06 -12.43
C ARG A 64 -7.04 2.32 -11.40
N LEU A 65 -6.79 3.16 -10.40
CA LEU A 65 -7.69 3.28 -9.24
C LEU A 65 -8.44 4.60 -9.17
N THR A 66 -8.13 5.58 -10.02
CA THR A 66 -8.79 6.90 -10.04
C THR A 66 -10.32 6.82 -10.14
N SER A 67 -10.87 5.85 -10.87
CA SER A 67 -12.33 5.66 -10.99
C SER A 67 -12.97 4.97 -9.78
N LEU A 68 -12.16 4.29 -8.96
CA LEU A 68 -12.60 3.51 -7.81
C LEU A 68 -12.39 4.26 -6.49
N LEU A 69 -11.44 5.19 -6.44
CA LEU A 69 -11.13 6.00 -5.26
C LEU A 69 -11.76 7.40 -5.40
N PRO A 70 -12.80 7.74 -4.62
CA PRO A 70 -13.46 9.04 -4.71
C PRO A 70 -12.54 10.20 -4.32
N ASN A 71 -11.49 9.92 -3.54
CA ASN A 71 -10.43 10.85 -3.20
C ASN A 71 -9.07 10.15 -3.39
N PRO A 72 -8.01 10.88 -3.77
CA PRO A 72 -6.65 10.35 -3.78
C PRO A 72 -6.26 9.81 -2.41
N PRO A 73 -5.46 8.74 -2.33
CA PRO A 73 -4.94 8.24 -1.07
C PRO A 73 -3.97 9.25 -0.46
N GLN A 74 -3.98 9.35 0.87
CA GLN A 74 -2.96 10.06 1.62
C GLN A 74 -1.78 9.12 1.86
N ILE A 75 -0.57 9.55 1.49
CA ILE A 75 0.66 8.77 1.67
C ILE A 75 1.50 9.43 2.76
N THR A 76 1.92 8.63 3.74
CA THR A 76 2.81 9.05 4.84
C THR A 76 3.97 8.09 4.99
N THR A 77 5.09 8.57 5.52
CA THR A 77 6.30 7.77 5.76
C THR A 77 6.84 8.04 7.16
N GLY A 78 7.36 7.00 7.81
CA GLY A 78 7.97 7.07 9.13
C GLY A 78 8.78 5.81 9.43
N GLU A 79 9.48 5.83 10.57
CA GLU A 79 10.25 4.69 11.04
C GLU A 79 9.39 3.77 11.92
N VAL A 80 9.51 2.46 11.72
CA VAL A 80 8.86 1.47 12.58
C VAL A 80 9.66 1.37 13.88
N THR A 81 9.20 2.03 14.93
CA THR A 81 9.89 2.03 16.24
C THR A 81 9.52 0.84 17.13
N VAL A 82 8.35 0.23 16.90
CA VAL A 82 7.88 -0.98 17.58
C VAL A 82 7.13 -1.86 16.58
N HIS A 83 7.53 -3.13 16.48
CA HIS A 83 6.82 -4.15 15.72
C HIS A 83 6.75 -5.45 16.53
N LYS A 84 5.55 -5.99 16.71
CA LYS A 84 5.30 -7.27 17.40
C LYS A 84 4.21 -8.03 16.67
N VAL A 85 4.48 -9.29 16.38
CA VAL A 85 3.51 -10.23 15.81
C VAL A 85 3.33 -11.40 16.79
N ALA A 86 2.08 -11.82 17.01
CA ALA A 86 1.81 -13.05 17.74
C ALA A 86 2.14 -14.26 16.86
N ARG A 87 2.51 -15.38 17.49
CA ARG A 87 2.69 -16.66 16.81
C ARG A 87 1.39 -17.45 16.79
#